data_AF-A0A7R9SS66-F1
#
_entry.id   AF-A0A7R9SS66-F1
#
_cell.length_a   1.000
_cell.length_b   1.000
_cell.length_c   1.000
_cell.angle_alpha   90.00
_cell.angle_beta   90.00
_cell.angle_gamma   90.00
#
_symmetry.space_group_name_H-M   'P 1'
#
loop_
_entity.id
_entity.type
_entity.pdbx_description
1 polymer ?
#
loop_
_entity_poly.entity_id
_entity_poly.type
_entity_poly.pdbx_seq_one_letter_code
_entity_poly.pdbx_strand_id
1 'polypeptide(L)'
;MHLVMNRVQSIMLRSALLCTLLFCVHASSYSTDTPDYCEKNKLTVYKVVLNTYWSRDRFPNQYPEWRPFPQWSKVVGRSHNSSFSIFKLNEESSEGLQVFAETGRTDILDEQAQGEGGVYDEFIAPPILNGEGRTEAEFFVDGTHSKVSLLSRMVPSPDWFVGLSGFDLCSDGKWISKISVELPPLDAGTDNGFTYTSPNWPTNPKQKIRTITSRYPNDPSGSFFYPKLKKLPLLAELHFYKMKQYQLSKVFNFEEKQIDTFNVNNNNYDYEKKNS
;
A
#
# COMPACT_ATOMS: atom_id res chain seq x y z
N MET A 1 -8.65 29.47 -68.64
CA MET A 1 -8.58 30.25 -69.90
C MET A 1 -7.25 30.99 -69.90
N HIS A 2 -6.27 30.52 -70.69
CA HIS A 2 -5.01 31.18 -71.08
C HIS A 2 -4.01 31.62 -69.97
N LEU A 3 -2.68 31.57 -70.06
CA LEU A 3 -1.60 31.19 -71.00
C LEU A 3 -0.31 31.13 -70.12
N VAL A 4 0.49 30.07 -70.12
CA VAL A 4 1.72 29.86 -70.92
C VAL A 4 2.87 30.87 -70.67
N MET A 5 4.02 30.35 -70.22
CA MET A 5 5.36 30.62 -70.78
C MET A 5 6.38 29.59 -70.21
N ASN A 6 6.82 28.60 -71.01
CA ASN A 6 8.03 28.58 -71.86
C ASN A 6 9.33 28.37 -71.06
N ARG A 7 10.36 27.59 -71.44
CA ARG A 7 10.70 26.65 -72.55
C ARG A 7 12.05 26.04 -72.10
N VAL A 8 12.23 24.71 -72.07
CA VAL A 8 12.88 23.85 -73.09
C VAL A 8 14.41 23.99 -73.25
N GLN A 9 15.11 22.94 -72.77
CA GLN A 9 16.28 22.20 -73.31
C GLN A 9 17.63 22.88 -73.65
N SER A 10 18.73 22.28 -73.18
CA SER A 10 19.83 21.71 -74.02
C SER A 10 21.10 21.39 -73.18
N ILE A 11 21.43 20.13 -72.88
CA ILE A 11 22.42 19.22 -73.53
C ILE A 11 23.74 19.05 -72.73
N MET A 12 23.96 17.79 -72.35
CA MET A 12 25.18 16.99 -72.13
C MET A 12 26.55 17.67 -71.90
N LEU A 13 27.30 17.17 -70.89
CA LEU A 13 28.41 16.22 -71.12
C LEU A 13 28.93 15.59 -69.80
N ARG A 14 28.81 14.26 -69.73
CA ARG A 14 29.77 13.25 -69.21
C ARG A 14 30.66 13.62 -67.99
N SER A 15 30.50 12.85 -66.91
CA SER A 15 31.61 12.15 -66.22
C SER A 15 31.02 11.06 -65.33
N ALA A 16 31.43 9.82 -65.58
CA ALA A 16 30.96 8.61 -64.94
C ALA A 16 31.87 8.21 -63.77
N LEU A 17 31.31 7.38 -62.87
CA LEU A 17 31.96 6.59 -61.81
C LEU A 17 32.57 7.36 -60.63
N LEU A 18 31.97 7.22 -59.44
CA LEU A 18 32.44 6.21 -58.48
C LEU A 18 31.39 5.94 -57.38
N CYS A 19 31.25 4.66 -57.08
CA CYS A 19 30.38 4.06 -56.09
C CYS A 19 30.92 4.32 -54.67
N THR A 20 30.14 4.94 -53.79
CA THR A 20 30.27 4.73 -52.34
C THR A 20 28.88 4.66 -51.73
N LEU A 21 28.51 3.44 -51.35
CA LEU A 21 27.40 3.08 -50.48
C LEU A 21 27.43 3.95 -49.21
N LEU A 22 26.58 4.98 -49.12
CA LEU A 22 26.13 5.47 -47.82
C LEU A 22 24.92 4.66 -47.41
N PHE A 23 25.18 3.59 -46.66
CA PHE A 23 24.22 3.11 -45.68
C PHE A 23 23.97 4.27 -44.71
N CYS A 24 22.90 5.03 -44.92
CA CYS A 24 22.32 5.85 -43.89
C CYS A 24 21.78 4.90 -42.81
N VAL A 25 22.66 4.53 -41.89
CA VAL A 25 22.28 4.05 -40.56
C VAL A 25 21.47 5.19 -39.96
N HIS A 26 20.14 5.10 -40.09
CA HIS A 26 19.27 5.81 -39.18
C HIS A 26 19.59 5.21 -37.82
N ALA A 27 20.42 5.92 -37.05
CA ALA A 27 20.48 5.76 -35.63
C ALA A 27 19.10 6.18 -35.10
N SER A 28 18.16 5.24 -35.17
CA SER A 28 17.04 5.21 -34.25
C SER A 28 17.68 5.33 -32.89
N SER A 29 17.50 6.48 -32.25
CA SER A 29 17.80 6.65 -30.84
C SER A 29 17.09 5.51 -30.12
N TYR A 30 17.86 4.47 -29.78
CA TYR A 30 17.40 3.34 -28.99
C TYR A 30 17.02 3.95 -27.66
N SER A 31 15.72 4.16 -27.44
CA SER A 31 15.20 4.45 -26.12
C SER A 31 15.67 3.29 -25.25
N THR A 32 16.65 3.57 -24.39
CA THR A 32 17.12 2.61 -23.40
C THR A 32 15.91 2.22 -22.57
N ASP A 33 15.52 0.97 -22.77
CA ASP A 33 14.69 0.13 -21.92
C ASP A 33 14.64 0.69 -20.49
N THR A 34 13.65 1.54 -20.20
CA THR A 34 13.40 1.95 -18.82
C THR A 34 12.93 0.69 -18.13
N PRO A 35 13.66 0.16 -17.15
CA PRO A 35 13.26 -1.08 -16.53
C PRO A 35 11.86 -0.89 -15.94
N ASP A 36 10.96 -1.84 -16.18
CA ASP A 36 9.60 -1.86 -15.61
C ASP A 36 9.58 -2.03 -14.08
N TYR A 37 10.75 -1.97 -13.45
CA TYR A 37 10.95 -2.11 -12.01
C TYR A 37 11.71 -0.91 -11.46
N CYS A 38 11.35 -0.48 -10.26
CA CYS A 38 12.12 0.53 -9.54
C CYS A 38 13.51 -0.02 -9.20
N GLU A 39 14.52 0.86 -9.27
CA GLU A 39 15.90 0.46 -9.05
C GLU A 39 16.11 -0.24 -7.69
N LYS A 40 16.66 -1.45 -7.72
CA LYS A 40 16.87 -2.31 -6.54
C LYS A 40 17.82 -1.72 -5.50
N ASN A 41 18.71 -0.80 -5.89
CA ASN A 41 19.72 -0.21 -5.02
C ASN A 41 19.27 1.08 -4.33
N LYS A 42 17.96 1.38 -4.36
CA LYS A 42 17.36 2.56 -3.74
C LYS A 42 16.35 2.15 -2.68
N LEU A 43 16.55 2.69 -1.48
CA LEU A 43 15.59 2.63 -0.37
C LEU A 43 14.73 3.89 -0.41
N THR A 44 13.42 3.74 -0.39
CA THR A 44 12.49 4.88 -0.41
C THR A 44 11.62 4.86 0.84
N VAL A 45 11.44 6.03 1.47
CA VAL A 45 10.59 6.21 2.64
C VAL A 45 9.29 6.86 2.19
N TYR A 46 8.17 6.25 2.55
CA TYR A 46 6.84 6.81 2.37
C TYR A 46 6.22 7.14 3.71
N LYS A 47 5.38 8.17 3.71
CA LYS A 47 4.40 8.41 4.75
C LYS A 47 3.02 8.04 4.22
N VAL A 48 2.27 7.24 4.97
CA VAL A 48 0.85 7.00 4.74
C VAL A 48 0.03 7.76 5.77
N VAL A 49 -1.05 8.38 5.31
CA VAL A 49 -2.03 9.09 6.13
C VAL A 49 -3.39 8.48 5.86
N LEU A 50 -4.05 7.96 6.89
CA LEU A 50 -5.46 7.55 6.84
C LEU A 50 -6.32 8.69 7.38
N ASN A 51 -7.21 9.22 6.54
CA ASN A 51 -8.28 10.12 6.95
C ASN A 51 -9.61 9.35 6.96
N THR A 52 -10.40 9.51 8.01
CA THR A 52 -11.71 8.88 8.15
C THR A 52 -12.80 9.93 8.25
N TYR A 53 -13.96 9.60 7.68
CA TYR A 53 -15.10 10.50 7.50
C TYR A 53 -16.41 9.82 7.94
N TRP A 54 -16.35 8.91 8.91
CA TRP A 54 -17.53 8.21 9.40
C TRP A 54 -18.27 9.07 10.44
N SER A 55 -19.18 9.90 9.94
CA SER A 55 -20.05 10.77 10.75
C SER A 55 -21.52 10.44 10.58
N ARG A 56 -22.32 10.91 11.55
CA ARG A 56 -23.79 10.85 11.52
C ARG A 56 -24.36 11.48 10.26
N ASP A 57 -23.82 12.60 9.81
CA ASP A 57 -24.35 13.33 8.66
C ASP A 57 -24.14 12.55 7.35
N ARG A 58 -23.00 11.87 7.21
CA ARG A 58 -22.69 11.06 6.01
C ARG A 58 -23.31 9.66 6.07
N PHE A 59 -23.35 9.07 7.26
CA PHE A 59 -23.82 7.70 7.48
C PHE A 59 -24.87 7.67 8.61
N PRO A 60 -26.08 8.23 8.40
CA PRO A 60 -27.07 8.40 9.46
C PRO A 60 -27.73 7.10 9.92
N ASN A 61 -27.80 6.07 9.08
CA ASN A 61 -28.47 4.81 9.46
C ASN A 61 -27.73 4.17 10.63
N GLN A 62 -28.41 4.06 11.77
CA GLN A 62 -27.93 3.37 12.98
C GLN A 62 -26.56 3.87 13.47
N TYR A 63 -26.17 5.11 13.15
CA TYR A 63 -24.87 5.65 13.57
C TYR A 63 -24.68 5.48 15.08
N PRO A 64 -23.68 4.70 15.54
CA PRO A 64 -23.57 4.37 16.96
C PRO A 64 -23.36 5.64 17.78
N GLU A 65 -24.20 5.88 18.78
CA GLU A 65 -24.04 7.03 19.68
C GLU A 65 -23.37 6.65 20.99
N TRP A 66 -23.34 5.36 21.34
CA TRP A 66 -22.87 4.94 22.66
C TRP A 66 -22.50 3.45 22.73
N ARG A 67 -21.48 3.15 23.55
CA ARG A 67 -21.01 1.81 23.96
C ARG A 67 -20.90 0.75 22.83
N PRO A 68 -19.78 0.76 22.07
CA PRO A 68 -18.76 1.80 22.00
C PRO A 68 -19.16 2.94 21.07
N PHE A 69 -18.49 4.08 21.20
CA PHE A 69 -18.62 5.16 20.22
C PHE A 69 -17.93 4.76 18.90
N PRO A 70 -18.33 5.36 17.76
CA PRO A 70 -17.69 5.16 16.47
C PRO A 70 -16.21 5.49 16.56
N GLN A 71 -15.35 4.56 16.17
CA GLN A 71 -13.90 4.69 16.19
C GLN A 71 -13.28 3.71 15.18
N TRP A 72 -11.96 3.78 15.04
CA TRP A 72 -11.17 2.92 14.19
C TRP A 72 -10.04 2.27 14.98
N SER A 73 -9.75 1.00 14.72
CA SER A 73 -8.59 0.34 15.30
C SER A 73 -7.29 0.99 14.84
N LYS A 74 -6.17 0.59 15.45
CA LYS A 74 -4.84 0.86 14.89
C LYS A 74 -4.79 0.40 13.42
N VAL A 75 -3.97 1.09 12.62
CA VAL A 75 -3.65 0.64 11.27
C VAL A 75 -2.54 -0.40 11.38
N VAL A 76 -2.69 -1.50 10.68
CA VAL A 76 -1.63 -2.51 10.51
C VAL A 76 -1.28 -2.53 9.04
N GLY A 77 -0.02 -2.32 8.70
CA GLY A 77 0.42 -2.29 7.32
C GLY A 77 1.78 -2.92 7.10
N ARG A 78 2.01 -3.32 5.85
CA ARG A 78 3.23 -3.98 5.38
C ARG A 78 3.65 -3.37 4.05
N SER A 79 4.95 -3.17 3.87
CA SER A 79 5.52 -3.15 2.52
C SER A 79 6.01 -4.54 2.14
N HIS A 80 5.83 -4.91 0.89
CA HIS A 80 6.07 -6.28 0.46
C HIS A 80 6.23 -6.41 -1.06
N ASN A 81 6.58 -7.61 -1.50
CA ASN A 81 6.59 -8.01 -2.91
C ASN A 81 5.32 -8.82 -3.25
N SER A 82 5.23 -9.32 -4.48
CA SER A 82 4.03 -10.05 -4.96
C SER A 82 3.77 -11.43 -4.32
N SER A 83 4.70 -11.98 -3.53
CA SER A 83 4.48 -13.25 -2.81
C SER A 83 3.62 -13.10 -1.56
N PHE A 84 3.53 -11.89 -1.02
CA PHE A 84 2.71 -11.58 0.16
C PHE A 84 1.37 -10.98 -0.22
N SER A 85 0.34 -11.30 0.57
CA SER A 85 -0.98 -10.70 0.46
C SER A 85 -1.66 -10.72 1.82
N ILE A 86 -2.03 -9.55 2.35
CA ILE A 86 -2.72 -9.46 3.66
C ILE A 86 -4.23 -9.79 3.53
N PHE A 87 -4.83 -9.48 2.38
CA PHE A 87 -6.19 -9.92 2.00
C PHE A 87 -6.39 -9.84 0.48
N LYS A 88 -7.39 -10.54 -0.06
CA LYS A 88 -7.82 -10.40 -1.46
C LYS A 88 -9.33 -10.36 -1.56
N LEU A 89 -9.86 -9.39 -2.30
CA LEU A 89 -11.29 -9.36 -2.60
C LEU A 89 -11.70 -10.64 -3.33
N ASN A 90 -12.87 -11.16 -2.97
CA ASN A 90 -13.44 -12.40 -3.51
C ASN A 90 -12.70 -13.71 -3.13
N GLU A 91 -11.79 -13.64 -2.16
CA GLU A 91 -11.21 -14.81 -1.49
C GLU A 91 -11.69 -14.90 -0.03
N GLU A 92 -11.52 -16.06 0.60
CA GLU A 92 -11.86 -16.24 2.01
C GLU A 92 -10.85 -15.53 2.91
N SER A 93 -11.32 -15.01 4.06
CA SER A 93 -10.45 -14.38 5.04
C SER A 93 -9.51 -15.38 5.72
N SER A 94 -8.23 -15.01 5.81
CA SER A 94 -7.27 -15.70 6.66
C SER A 94 -7.71 -15.63 8.13
N GLU A 95 -7.15 -16.51 8.96
CA GLU A 95 -7.44 -16.49 10.39
C GLU A 95 -7.01 -15.17 11.04
N GLY A 96 -5.84 -14.64 10.68
CA GLY A 96 -5.37 -13.35 11.18
C GLY A 96 -6.27 -12.19 10.76
N LEU A 97 -6.75 -12.18 9.51
CA LEU A 97 -7.70 -11.16 9.07
C LEU A 97 -9.03 -11.27 9.81
N GLN A 98 -9.55 -12.48 10.02
CA GLN A 98 -10.78 -12.69 10.79
C GLN A 98 -10.65 -12.10 12.20
N VAL A 99 -9.60 -12.52 12.94
CA VAL A 99 -9.39 -12.07 14.31
C VAL A 99 -9.22 -10.56 14.38
N PHE A 100 -8.48 -9.97 13.44
CA PHE A 100 -8.33 -8.52 13.37
C PHE A 100 -9.65 -7.82 13.03
N ALA A 101 -10.37 -8.31 12.03
CA ALA A 101 -11.61 -7.73 11.55
C ALA A 101 -12.72 -7.80 12.58
N GLU A 102 -12.76 -8.80 13.48
CA GLU A 102 -13.77 -8.96 14.54
C GLU A 102 -13.36 -8.33 15.88
N THR A 103 -12.07 -8.34 16.23
CA THR A 103 -11.61 -7.98 17.59
C THR A 103 -10.56 -6.87 17.65
N GLY A 104 -9.92 -6.56 16.51
CA GLY A 104 -8.79 -5.62 16.44
C GLY A 104 -7.47 -6.18 16.99
N ARG A 105 -7.44 -7.46 17.42
CA ARG A 105 -6.21 -8.14 17.82
C ARG A 105 -5.34 -8.49 16.61
N THR A 106 -4.03 -8.49 16.80
CA THR A 106 -3.04 -8.69 15.71
C THR A 106 -2.11 -9.85 15.93
N ASP A 107 -2.27 -10.63 17.01
CA ASP A 107 -1.37 -11.73 17.38
C ASP A 107 -1.01 -12.64 16.19
N ILE A 108 -2.01 -13.07 15.42
CA ILE A 108 -1.81 -13.94 14.25
C ILE A 108 -1.26 -13.16 13.03
N LEU A 109 -1.59 -11.89 12.86
CA LEU A 109 -1.04 -11.06 11.78
C LEU A 109 0.43 -10.69 12.03
N ASP A 110 0.81 -10.61 13.31
CA ASP A 110 2.16 -10.25 13.75
C ASP A 110 3.13 -11.45 13.60
N GLU A 111 2.62 -12.68 13.49
CA GLU A 111 3.41 -13.86 13.09
C GLU A 111 3.98 -13.74 11.67
N GLN A 112 3.37 -12.92 10.81
CA GLN A 112 3.88 -12.61 9.46
C GLN A 112 4.91 -11.47 9.51
N ALA A 113 6.02 -11.74 10.21
CA ALA A 113 7.00 -10.73 10.57
C ALA A 113 7.83 -10.20 9.39
N GLN A 114 8.53 -9.09 9.64
CA GLN A 114 9.46 -8.47 8.71
C GLN A 114 10.55 -9.45 8.25
N GLY A 115 10.80 -9.53 6.95
CA GLY A 115 11.84 -10.41 6.37
C GLY A 115 11.34 -11.82 6.01
N GLU A 116 10.11 -12.18 6.36
CA GLU A 116 9.49 -13.45 6.02
C GLU A 116 8.38 -13.29 4.96
N GLY A 117 8.12 -14.34 4.18
CA GLY A 117 6.96 -14.39 3.27
C GLY A 117 6.91 -13.32 2.16
N GLY A 118 7.99 -12.56 1.95
CA GLY A 118 8.05 -11.43 1.01
C GLY A 118 7.67 -10.07 1.61
N VAL A 119 7.57 -9.97 2.95
CA VAL A 119 7.39 -8.71 3.69
C VAL A 119 8.75 -8.04 3.90
N TYR A 120 8.83 -6.74 3.62
CA TYR A 120 10.04 -5.93 3.78
C TYR A 120 10.03 -5.04 5.02
N ASP A 121 8.89 -4.42 5.32
CA ASP A 121 8.72 -3.54 6.48
C ASP A 121 7.35 -3.73 7.11
N GLU A 122 7.30 -3.51 8.42
CA GLU A 122 6.08 -3.45 9.22
C GLU A 122 5.83 -2.02 9.69
N PHE A 123 4.60 -1.55 9.58
CA PHE A 123 4.24 -0.27 10.15
C PHE A 123 2.87 -0.28 10.80
N ILE A 124 2.77 0.48 11.88
CA ILE A 124 1.54 0.66 12.64
C ILE A 124 1.27 2.16 12.76
N ALA A 125 0.02 2.56 12.56
CA ALA A 125 -0.45 3.89 12.91
C ALA A 125 -1.40 3.80 14.13
N PRO A 126 -1.37 4.77 15.06
CA PRO A 126 -2.27 4.80 16.21
C PRO A 126 -3.76 4.72 15.82
N PRO A 127 -4.64 4.20 16.70
CA PRO A 127 -6.08 4.18 16.48
C PRO A 127 -6.68 5.59 16.38
N ILE A 128 -7.79 5.72 15.65
CA ILE A 128 -8.58 6.95 15.60
C ILE A 128 -9.76 6.79 16.56
N LEU A 129 -9.81 7.58 17.63
CA LEU A 129 -10.77 7.40 18.73
C LEU A 129 -12.17 8.00 18.46
N ASN A 130 -12.44 8.42 17.23
CA ASN A 130 -13.72 8.93 16.75
C ASN A 130 -13.98 8.40 15.34
N GLY A 131 -15.24 8.47 14.88
CA GLY A 131 -15.59 8.05 13.53
C GLY A 131 -14.90 8.88 12.44
N GLU A 132 -14.64 10.15 12.74
CA GLU A 132 -13.83 11.06 11.91
C GLU A 132 -12.50 11.37 12.57
N GLY A 133 -11.43 11.38 11.78
CA GLY A 133 -10.11 11.74 12.26
C GLY A 133 -9.00 11.36 11.30
N ARG A 134 -7.78 11.35 11.83
CA ARG A 134 -6.56 11.18 11.06
C ARG A 134 -5.53 10.39 11.86
N THR A 135 -4.85 9.47 11.19
CA THR A 135 -3.67 8.79 11.71
C THR A 135 -2.62 8.64 10.61
N GLU A 136 -1.36 8.47 10.97
CA GLU A 136 -0.27 8.37 10.01
C GLU A 136 0.87 7.46 10.51
N ALA A 137 1.62 6.91 9.56
CA ALA A 137 2.82 6.12 9.80
C ALA A 137 3.81 6.31 8.64
N GLU A 138 5.09 6.09 8.91
CA GLU A 138 6.13 6.00 7.87
C GLU A 138 6.56 4.55 7.69
N PHE A 139 6.99 4.21 6.48
CA PHE A 139 7.45 2.87 6.14
C PHE A 139 8.45 2.90 4.99
N PHE A 140 9.21 1.83 4.88
CA PHE A 140 10.25 1.63 3.88
C PHE A 140 9.78 0.75 2.73
N VAL A 141 10.23 1.07 1.52
CA VAL A 141 10.07 0.25 0.31
C VAL A 141 11.37 0.23 -0.48
N ASP A 142 11.59 -0.82 -1.26
CA ASP A 142 12.73 -0.96 -2.16
C ASP A 142 12.30 -1.43 -3.55
N GLY A 143 13.24 -1.55 -4.49
CA GLY A 143 12.96 -1.97 -5.87
C GLY A 143 12.43 -3.41 -6.01
N THR A 144 12.47 -4.23 -4.96
CA THR A 144 11.90 -5.58 -4.91
C THR A 144 10.58 -5.66 -4.14
N HIS A 145 10.34 -4.73 -3.22
CA HIS A 145 9.19 -4.67 -2.32
C HIS A 145 8.47 -3.33 -2.47
N SER A 146 7.94 -3.08 -3.67
CA SER A 146 7.29 -1.81 -4.02
C SER A 146 5.81 -1.73 -3.64
N LYS A 147 5.23 -2.84 -3.19
CA LYS A 147 3.80 -2.92 -2.88
C LYS A 147 3.55 -2.59 -1.41
N VAL A 148 2.40 -1.98 -1.14
CA VAL A 148 1.92 -1.71 0.20
C VAL A 148 0.53 -2.31 0.40
N SER A 149 0.31 -2.88 1.57
CA SER A 149 -1.00 -3.30 2.04
C SER A 149 -1.23 -2.81 3.48
N LEU A 150 -2.47 -2.47 3.82
CA LEU A 150 -2.84 -2.10 5.19
C LEU A 150 -4.32 -2.35 5.48
N LEU A 151 -4.64 -2.40 6.76
CA LEU A 151 -5.97 -2.67 7.32
C LEU A 151 -6.27 -1.73 8.49
N SER A 152 -7.54 -1.37 8.67
CA SER A 152 -8.09 -0.76 9.90
C SER A 152 -9.53 -1.20 10.11
N ARG A 153 -9.84 -1.77 11.28
CA ARG A 153 -11.18 -2.22 11.66
C ARG A 153 -12.08 -1.04 11.99
N MET A 154 -13.32 -1.10 11.54
CA MET A 154 -14.39 -0.20 11.95
C MET A 154 -14.97 -0.67 13.29
N VAL A 155 -15.13 0.23 14.26
CA VAL A 155 -15.59 -0.12 15.61
C VAL A 155 -16.74 0.78 16.04
N PRO A 156 -17.89 0.23 16.47
CA PRO A 156 -18.24 -1.18 16.45
C PRO A 156 -18.60 -1.65 15.03
N SER A 157 -18.31 -2.92 14.74
CA SER A 157 -18.83 -3.64 13.60
C SER A 157 -18.74 -5.16 13.86
N PRO A 158 -19.50 -5.98 13.12
CA PRO A 158 -19.34 -7.44 13.16
C PRO A 158 -17.91 -7.83 12.76
N ASP A 159 -17.56 -7.63 11.48
CA ASP A 159 -16.27 -7.97 10.89
C ASP A 159 -15.84 -6.96 9.80
N TRP A 160 -16.28 -5.71 9.94
CA TRP A 160 -16.08 -4.68 8.91
C TRP A 160 -14.76 -3.92 9.09
N PHE A 161 -14.11 -3.64 7.96
CA PHE A 161 -12.84 -2.93 7.93
C PHE A 161 -12.70 -2.04 6.70
N VAL A 162 -11.71 -1.17 6.69
CA VAL A 162 -11.19 -0.52 5.48
C VAL A 162 -9.76 -1.00 5.25
N GLY A 163 -9.36 -1.12 3.99
CA GLY A 163 -8.02 -1.59 3.68
C GLY A 163 -7.64 -1.43 2.23
N LEU A 164 -6.33 -1.50 1.98
CA LEU A 164 -5.71 -1.51 0.67
C LEU A 164 -4.81 -2.74 0.60
N SER A 165 -4.83 -3.48 -0.50
CA SER A 165 -4.01 -4.68 -0.66
C SER A 165 -3.24 -4.64 -1.98
N GLY A 166 -1.93 -4.86 -1.91
CA GLY A 166 -1.04 -5.04 -3.06
C GLY A 166 -0.88 -3.80 -3.94
N PHE A 167 -1.08 -2.59 -3.40
CA PHE A 167 -0.96 -1.35 -4.19
C PHE A 167 0.50 -1.06 -4.51
N ASP A 168 0.83 -0.89 -5.79
CA ASP A 168 2.20 -0.64 -6.22
C ASP A 168 2.54 0.85 -6.15
N LEU A 169 3.55 1.20 -5.35
CA LEU A 169 4.06 2.57 -5.25
C LEU A 169 5.12 2.86 -6.32
N CYS A 170 5.54 1.84 -7.08
CA CYS A 170 6.36 1.95 -8.26
C CYS A 170 5.50 1.76 -9.52
N SER A 171 5.50 2.74 -10.41
CA SER A 171 4.83 2.67 -11.72
C SER A 171 5.81 3.10 -12.80
N ASP A 172 5.94 2.31 -13.86
CA ASP A 172 6.78 2.64 -15.03
C ASP A 172 8.23 2.97 -14.61
N GLY A 173 8.78 2.17 -13.70
CA GLY A 173 10.13 2.35 -13.15
C GLY A 173 10.31 3.56 -12.23
N LYS A 174 9.23 4.26 -11.85
CA LYS A 174 9.27 5.49 -11.06
C LYS A 174 8.43 5.39 -9.79
N TRP A 175 9.01 5.89 -8.70
CA TRP A 175 8.32 6.05 -7.42
C TRP A 175 7.33 7.21 -7.46
N ILE A 176 6.05 6.90 -7.21
CA ILE A 176 4.94 7.84 -7.17
C ILE A 176 5.18 8.88 -6.05
N SER A 177 5.22 10.17 -6.37
CA SER A 177 5.51 11.21 -5.37
C SER A 177 4.38 11.40 -4.35
N LYS A 178 3.14 11.40 -4.84
CA LYS A 178 1.92 11.53 -4.03
C LYS A 178 0.77 10.81 -4.73
N ILE A 179 -0.02 10.06 -3.98
CA ILE A 179 -1.25 9.45 -4.47
C ILE A 179 -2.29 9.41 -3.36
N SER A 180 -3.57 9.39 -3.74
CA SER A 180 -4.70 9.28 -2.81
C SER A 180 -5.65 8.21 -3.29
N VAL A 181 -6.16 7.41 -2.35
CA VAL A 181 -6.97 6.21 -2.63
C VAL A 181 -8.17 6.21 -1.68
N GLU A 182 -9.37 6.31 -2.25
CA GLU A 182 -10.63 6.15 -1.49
C GLU A 182 -10.79 4.70 -1.03
N LEU A 183 -11.18 4.51 0.23
CA LEU A 183 -11.43 3.19 0.79
C LEU A 183 -12.94 2.99 1.04
N PRO A 184 -13.58 1.99 0.41
CA PRO A 184 -14.92 1.59 0.78
C PRO A 184 -14.89 0.70 2.04
N PRO A 185 -16.04 0.55 2.74
CA PRO A 185 -16.17 -0.49 3.76
C PRO A 185 -16.07 -1.88 3.12
N LEU A 186 -15.35 -2.78 3.77
CA LEU A 186 -15.17 -4.17 3.40
C LEU A 186 -15.74 -5.07 4.51
N ASP A 187 -16.36 -6.16 4.08
CA ASP A 187 -16.87 -7.24 4.91
C ASP A 187 -15.89 -8.41 4.84
N ALA A 188 -15.46 -8.95 5.99
CA ALA A 188 -14.50 -10.05 6.02
C ALA A 188 -15.14 -11.42 5.72
N GLY A 189 -16.47 -11.52 5.77
CA GLY A 189 -17.21 -12.75 5.50
C GLY A 189 -17.16 -13.76 6.64
N THR A 190 -16.93 -13.32 7.87
CA THR A 190 -16.75 -14.19 9.05
C THR A 190 -17.83 -13.99 10.13
N ASP A 191 -18.61 -12.90 10.06
CA ASP A 191 -19.80 -12.67 10.89
C ASP A 191 -21.02 -12.25 10.04
N ASN A 192 -22.23 -12.70 10.40
CA ASN A 192 -23.47 -12.42 9.67
C ASN A 192 -24.23 -11.18 10.17
N GLY A 193 -23.63 -10.38 11.07
CA GLY A 193 -24.23 -9.18 11.59
C GLY A 193 -24.53 -8.15 10.49
N PHE A 194 -25.75 -7.62 10.45
CA PHE A 194 -26.16 -6.60 9.47
C PHE A 194 -25.94 -5.17 9.97
N THR A 195 -25.76 -4.98 11.27
CA THR A 195 -25.65 -3.65 11.89
C THR A 195 -24.34 -3.48 12.65
N TYR A 196 -23.90 -2.23 12.83
CA TYR A 196 -22.67 -1.92 13.57
C TYR A 196 -22.57 -2.64 14.93
N THR A 197 -23.69 -2.76 15.65
CA THR A 197 -23.76 -3.32 17.01
C THR A 197 -24.49 -4.66 17.06
N SER A 198 -24.59 -5.38 15.93
CA SER A 198 -25.16 -6.73 15.93
C SER A 198 -24.38 -7.64 16.89
N PRO A 199 -25.06 -8.56 17.61
CA PRO A 199 -24.36 -9.58 18.38
C PRO A 199 -23.55 -10.48 17.45
N ASN A 200 -22.46 -11.04 17.97
CA ASN A 200 -21.61 -11.99 17.24
C ASN A 200 -22.46 -13.14 16.67
N TRP A 201 -22.41 -13.34 15.35
CA TRP A 201 -23.11 -14.40 14.64
C TRP A 201 -22.20 -15.01 13.57
N PRO A 202 -21.33 -15.98 13.94
CA PRO A 202 -20.32 -16.52 13.05
C PRO A 202 -20.86 -17.06 11.73
N THR A 203 -20.17 -16.75 10.64
CA THR A 203 -20.48 -17.21 9.28
C THR A 203 -19.85 -18.56 9.01
N ASN A 204 -20.69 -19.58 8.75
CA ASN A 204 -20.24 -20.94 8.48
C ASN A 204 -20.99 -21.56 7.28
N PRO A 205 -20.30 -21.93 6.17
CA PRO A 205 -18.87 -21.72 5.92
C PRO A 205 -18.53 -20.23 5.77
N LYS A 206 -17.25 -19.86 5.96
CA LYS A 206 -16.78 -18.49 5.72
C LYS A 206 -17.20 -18.01 4.33
N GLN A 207 -17.60 -16.75 4.25
CA GLN A 207 -17.83 -16.08 2.99
C GLN A 207 -16.55 -15.40 2.48
N LYS A 208 -16.60 -15.01 1.22
CA LYS A 208 -15.53 -14.27 0.57
C LYS A 208 -15.55 -12.81 1.02
N ILE A 209 -14.38 -12.21 1.14
CA ILE A 209 -14.22 -10.78 1.40
C ILE A 209 -14.89 -9.99 0.28
N ARG A 210 -15.76 -9.04 0.66
CA ARG A 210 -16.54 -8.25 -0.30
C ARG A 210 -16.58 -6.79 0.09
N THR A 211 -16.75 -5.95 -0.93
CA THR A 211 -17.04 -4.54 -0.71
C THR A 211 -18.50 -4.35 -0.32
N ILE A 212 -18.72 -3.66 0.80
CA ILE A 212 -20.05 -3.22 1.21
C ILE A 212 -20.41 -1.99 0.37
N THR A 213 -21.63 -1.98 -0.18
CA THR A 213 -22.13 -0.88 -1.00
C THR A 213 -23.47 -0.39 -0.47
N SER A 214 -24.01 0.68 -1.07
CA SER A 214 -25.31 1.22 -0.68
C SER A 214 -26.48 0.24 -0.91
N ARG A 215 -26.27 -0.86 -1.63
CA ARG A 215 -27.29 -1.88 -1.95
C ARG A 215 -26.81 -3.32 -1.72
N TYR A 216 -25.61 -3.51 -1.17
CA TYR A 216 -25.07 -4.83 -0.88
C TYR A 216 -24.38 -4.83 0.51
N PRO A 217 -24.75 -5.74 1.43
CA PRO A 217 -25.81 -6.74 1.28
C PRO A 217 -27.19 -6.07 1.09
N ASN A 218 -28.08 -6.74 0.34
CA ASN A 218 -29.42 -6.22 0.03
C ASN A 218 -30.39 -6.53 1.17
N ASP A 219 -30.14 -5.93 2.34
CA ASP A 219 -30.96 -6.08 3.53
C ASP A 219 -31.39 -4.70 4.08
N PRO A 220 -32.69 -4.42 4.21
CA PRO A 220 -33.20 -3.16 4.73
C PRO A 220 -32.73 -2.79 6.15
N SER A 221 -32.31 -3.77 6.95
CA SER A 221 -31.76 -3.54 8.29
C SER A 221 -30.29 -3.15 8.29
N GLY A 222 -29.60 -3.27 7.14
CA GLY A 222 -28.17 -3.06 7.01
C GLY A 222 -27.73 -1.62 7.30
N SER A 223 -26.66 -1.45 8.10
CA SER A 223 -26.14 -0.11 8.44
C SER A 223 -25.66 0.70 7.23
N PHE A 224 -25.19 0.01 6.17
CA PHE A 224 -24.78 0.63 4.91
C PHE A 224 -25.85 0.55 3.81
N PHE A 225 -27.08 0.10 4.12
CA PHE A 225 -28.15 0.01 3.13
C PHE A 225 -28.82 1.38 2.90
N TYR A 226 -28.46 2.02 1.80
CA TYR A 226 -29.01 3.31 1.36
C TYR A 226 -29.58 3.16 -0.05
N PRO A 227 -30.82 2.66 -0.22
CA PRO A 227 -31.35 2.24 -1.53
C PRO A 227 -31.42 3.39 -2.55
N LYS A 228 -31.57 4.62 -2.07
CA LYS A 228 -31.62 5.85 -2.87
C LYS A 228 -30.25 6.33 -3.34
N LEU A 229 -29.15 5.87 -2.74
CA LEU A 229 -27.80 6.24 -3.12
C LEU A 229 -27.27 5.34 -4.23
N LYS A 230 -26.55 5.93 -5.19
CA LYS A 230 -25.84 5.18 -6.24
C LYS A 230 -24.51 4.60 -5.74
N LYS A 231 -23.81 5.34 -4.87
CA LYS A 231 -22.55 5.00 -4.21
C LYS A 231 -22.64 5.53 -2.78
N LEU A 232 -21.97 4.87 -1.83
CA LEU A 232 -21.80 5.40 -0.48
C LEU A 232 -21.01 6.72 -0.51
N PRO A 233 -21.25 7.64 0.44
CA PRO A 233 -20.35 8.76 0.69
C PRO A 233 -18.92 8.30 0.98
N LEU A 234 -17.95 9.20 0.88
CA LEU A 234 -16.56 8.89 1.23
C LEU A 234 -16.48 8.51 2.70
N LEU A 235 -16.02 7.28 2.97
CA LEU A 235 -15.87 6.73 4.31
C LEU A 235 -14.46 6.96 4.86
N ALA A 236 -13.44 6.67 4.05
CA ALA A 236 -12.04 6.85 4.40
C ALA A 236 -11.20 7.05 3.14
N GLU A 237 -10.02 7.63 3.31
CA GLU A 237 -9.06 7.89 2.24
C GLU A 237 -7.63 7.70 2.76
N LEU A 238 -6.79 7.05 1.96
CA LEU A 238 -5.36 6.99 2.18
C LEU A 238 -4.65 8.03 1.32
N HIS A 239 -3.66 8.69 1.90
CA HIS A 239 -2.71 9.50 1.15
C HIS A 239 -1.30 8.96 1.38
N PHE A 240 -0.59 8.68 0.28
CA PHE A 240 0.81 8.30 0.31
C PHE A 240 1.66 9.46 -0.16
N TYR A 241 2.74 9.72 0.57
CA TYR A 241 3.72 10.76 0.26
C TYR A 241 5.11 10.16 0.24
N LYS A 242 5.81 10.28 -0.88
CA LYS A 242 7.23 9.94 -0.95
C LYS A 242 8.02 10.98 -0.16
N MET A 243 8.64 10.57 0.94
CA MET A 243 9.33 11.46 1.87
C MET A 243 10.79 11.63 1.46
N LYS A 244 11.51 10.52 1.33
CA LYS A 244 12.96 10.49 1.09
C LYS A 244 13.33 9.30 0.22
N GLN A 245 14.43 9.41 -0.49
CA GLN A 245 15.05 8.31 -1.21
C GLN A 245 16.55 8.30 -0.91
N TYR A 246 17.05 7.12 -0.56
CA TYR A 246 18.45 6.85 -0.28
C TYR A 246 18.98 5.91 -1.36
N GLN A 247 20.19 6.18 -1.82
CA GLN A 247 20.92 5.32 -2.74
C GLN A 247 22.21 4.87 -2.08
N LEU A 248 22.55 3.61 -2.24
CA LEU A 248 23.79 3.06 -1.72
C LEU A 248 24.98 3.75 -2.40
N SER A 249 25.75 4.52 -1.64
CA SER A 249 26.91 5.25 -2.16
C SER A 249 28.21 4.46 -2.04
N LYS A 250 28.32 3.55 -1.04
CA LYS A 250 29.50 2.72 -0.81
C LYS A 250 29.16 1.48 0.03
N VAL A 251 29.77 0.34 -0.30
CA VAL A 251 29.71 -0.91 0.48
C VAL A 251 31.03 -1.07 1.22
N PHE A 252 30.98 -1.35 2.52
CA PHE A 252 32.15 -1.71 3.31
C PHE A 252 32.06 -3.19 3.66
N ASN A 253 33.00 -3.98 3.14
CA ASN A 253 33.16 -5.37 3.54
C ASN A 253 34.13 -5.39 4.71
N PHE A 254 33.64 -5.75 5.89
CA PHE A 254 34.50 -6.05 7.03
C PHE A 254 34.72 -7.56 7.02
N GLU A 255 35.98 -7.99 6.92
CA GLU A 255 36.33 -9.39 7.13
C GLU A 255 35.90 -9.79 8.55
N GLU A 256 35.25 -10.95 8.68
CA GLU A 256 34.85 -11.53 9.95
C GLU A 256 36.13 -11.85 10.75
N LYS A 257 36.63 -10.87 11.51
CA LYS A 257 37.72 -11.11 12.44
C LYS A 257 37.21 -12.03 13.55
N GLN A 258 38.00 -13.06 13.80
CA GLN A 258 37.85 -14.05 14.86
C GLN A 258 37.27 -13.41 16.13
N ILE A 259 36.20 -14.00 16.66
CA ILE A 259 35.53 -13.58 17.89
C ILE A 259 36.59 -13.45 18.99
N ASP A 260 36.86 -12.22 19.43
CA ASP A 260 37.61 -11.98 20.67
C ASP A 260 36.74 -12.47 21.82
N THR A 261 37.05 -13.67 22.32
CA THR A 261 36.40 -14.25 23.49
C THR A 261 36.80 -13.45 24.73
N PHE A 262 35.93 -12.54 25.15
CA PHE A 262 36.02 -11.93 26.47
C PHE A 262 35.65 -12.95 27.54
N ASN A 263 36.67 -13.50 28.19
CA ASN A 263 36.50 -14.36 29.35
C ASN A 263 36.09 -13.50 30.56
N VAL A 264 34.81 -13.50 30.90
CA VAL A 264 34.31 -12.90 32.14
C VAL A 264 34.65 -13.84 33.29
N ASN A 265 35.90 -13.81 33.75
CA ASN A 265 36.27 -14.39 35.03
C ASN A 265 36.60 -13.25 36.00
N ASN A 266 35.72 -13.16 37.01
CA ASN A 266 35.82 -12.47 38.29
C ASN A 266 37.17 -11.80 38.60
N ASN A 267 37.12 -10.53 39.02
CA ASN A 267 37.62 -10.12 40.34
C ASN A 267 37.25 -8.67 40.69
N ASN A 268 36.59 -8.53 41.84
CA ASN A 268 36.53 -7.39 42.76
C ASN A 268 36.08 -6.01 42.26
N TYR A 269 34.86 -5.65 42.63
CA TYR A 269 34.48 -4.26 42.88
C TYR A 269 34.94 -3.88 44.30
N ASP A 270 36.14 -3.32 44.43
CA ASP A 270 36.50 -2.53 45.60
C ASP A 270 35.92 -1.12 45.42
N TYR A 271 34.94 -0.78 46.26
CA TYR A 271 34.48 0.60 46.43
C TYR A 271 35.40 1.32 47.43
N GLU A 272 36.39 2.07 46.92
CA GLU A 272 37.07 3.07 47.73
C GLU A 272 36.13 4.28 47.96
N LYS A 273 35.66 4.42 49.21
CA LYS A 273 35.15 5.69 49.73
C LYS A 273 36.32 6.68 49.84
N LYS A 274 36.28 7.78 49.10
CA LYS A 274 37.03 9.00 49.44
C LYS A 274 36.16 9.96 50.25
N ASN A 275 36.56 10.16 51.51
CA ASN A 275 36.11 11.26 52.36
C ASN A 275 36.78 12.58 51.93
N SER A 276 35.99 13.60 51.65
CA SER A 276 36.19 15.00 52.07
C SER A 276 34.89 15.76 51.94
#